data_AF-A0A382WDT1-F1
#
_entry.id   AF-A0A382WDT1-F1
#
_cell.length_a   1.000
_cell.length_b   1.000
_cell.length_c   1.000
_cell.angle_alpha   90.00
_cell.angle_beta   90.00
_cell.angle_gamma   90.00
#
_symmetry.space_group_name_H-M   'P 1'
#
loop_
_entity.id
_entity.type
_entity.pdbx_description
1 polymer ?
#
loop_
_entity_poly.entity_id
_entity_poly.type
_entity_poly.pdbx_seq_one_letter_code
_entity_poly.pdbx_strand_id
1 'polypeptide(L)'
;MMELDGSVTHITPAEARLRNVSYAAPLQLEASVVEDGKTLENRFIHIGDIPVMVKSDACILRNFSEQKLIEHAEDSSDPGGYFIINGSERVIVG
;
A
#
# COMPACT_ATOMS: atom_id res chain seq x y z
N MET A 1 -3.06 -3.54 -3.22
CA MET A 1 -4.43 -3.89 -2.78
C MET A 1 -4.70 -5.34 -3.11
N MET A 2 -5.23 -6.11 -2.16
CA MET A 2 -5.75 -7.46 -2.46
C MET A 2 -7.12 -7.33 -3.14
N GLU A 3 -7.24 -7.88 -4.34
CA GLU A 3 -8.49 -7.91 -5.09
C GLU A 3 -9.36 -9.11 -4.64
N LEU A 4 -10.63 -9.15 -5.06
CA LEU A 4 -11.59 -10.18 -4.63
C LEU A 4 -11.18 -11.61 -5.01
N ASP A 5 -10.35 -11.76 -6.03
CA ASP A 5 -9.79 -13.03 -6.48
C ASP A 5 -8.51 -13.44 -5.72
N GLY A 6 -8.10 -12.65 -4.72
CA GLY A 6 -6.88 -12.87 -3.93
C GLY A 6 -5.59 -12.39 -4.62
N SER A 7 -5.67 -11.83 -5.83
CA SER A 7 -4.51 -11.24 -6.49
C SER A 7 -4.10 -9.93 -5.82
N VAL A 8 -2.80 -9.62 -5.84
CA VAL A 8 -2.29 -8.34 -5.34
C VAL A 8 -2.05 -7.42 -6.52
N THR A 9 -2.83 -6.35 -6.59
CA THR A 9 -2.64 -5.29 -7.59
C THR A 9 -1.91 -4.11 -6.96
N HIS A 10 -0.82 -3.69 -7.59
CA HIS A 10 -0.16 -2.43 -7.26
C HIS A 10 -0.95 -1.30 -7.91
N ILE A 11 -1.37 -0.33 -7.08
CA ILE A 11 -2.07 0.87 -7.55
C ILE A 11 -1.27 2.12 -7.18
N THR A 12 -1.47 3.20 -7.93
CA THR A 12 -0.91 4.51 -7.59
C THR A 12 -1.85 5.31 -6.67
N PRO A 13 -1.35 6.37 -5.99
CA PRO A 13 -2.22 7.26 -5.23
C PRO A 13 -3.31 7.90 -6.11
N ALA A 14 -3.00 8.35 -7.33
CA ALA A 14 -3.97 8.85 -8.31
C ALA A 14 -5.06 7.82 -8.64
N GLU A 15 -4.69 6.56 -8.88
CA GLU A 15 -5.67 5.48 -9.13
C GLU A 15 -6.56 5.22 -7.90
N ALA A 16 -6.00 5.28 -6.69
CA ALA A 16 -6.78 5.10 -5.46
C ALA A 16 -7.86 6.20 -5.31
N ARG A 17 -7.52 7.45 -5.62
CA ARG A 17 -8.47 8.58 -5.67
C ARG A 17 -9.57 8.32 -6.70
N LEU A 18 -9.20 8.00 -7.94
CA LEU A 18 -10.15 7.81 -9.04
C LEU A 18 -11.09 6.62 -8.84
N ARG A 19 -10.61 5.53 -8.23
CA ARG A 19 -11.39 4.31 -7.99
C ARG A 19 -12.20 4.33 -6.70
N ASN A 20 -12.11 5.40 -5.89
CA ASN A 20 -12.71 5.46 -4.54
C ASN A 20 -12.27 4.31 -3.61
N VAL A 21 -10.99 3.90 -3.71
CA VAL A 21 -10.42 2.84 -2.86
C VAL A 21 -9.39 3.43 -1.90
N SER A 22 -8.99 2.65 -0.89
CA SER A 22 -7.92 3.05 0.03
C SER A 22 -6.56 2.71 -0.55
N TYR A 23 -5.62 3.66 -0.50
CA TYR A 23 -4.23 3.42 -0.89
C TYR A 23 -3.53 2.65 0.24
N ALA A 24 -3.53 1.32 0.12
CA ALA A 24 -3.04 0.42 1.16
C ALA A 24 -2.19 -0.73 0.59
N ALA A 25 -1.25 -1.20 1.41
CA ALA A 25 -0.39 -2.33 1.11
C ALA A 25 -0.78 -3.55 1.95
N PRO A 26 -0.69 -4.76 1.37
CA PRO A 26 -0.98 -5.99 2.11
C PRO A 26 0.06 -6.22 3.20
N LEU A 27 -0.42 -6.46 4.42
CA LEU A 27 0.39 -6.89 5.56
C LEU A 27 0.43 -8.41 5.59
N GLN A 28 1.61 -8.96 5.36
CA GLN A 28 1.86 -10.40 5.41
C GLN A 28 2.74 -10.74 6.60
N LEU A 29 2.42 -11.85 7.27
CA LEU A 29 3.20 -12.41 8.36
C LEU A 29 3.70 -13.80 7.97
N GLU A 30 4.99 -14.06 8.14
CA GLU A 30 5.51 -15.42 8.03
C GLU A 30 5.13 -16.21 9.29
N ALA A 31 4.42 -17.32 9.09
CA ALA A 31 4.00 -18.21 10.15
C ALA A 31 4.55 -19.62 9.92
N SER A 32 5.02 -20.22 11.01
CA SER A 32 5.56 -21.59 11.02
C SER A 32 4.60 -22.53 11.74
N VAL A 33 4.24 -23.64 11.10
CA VAL A 33 3.51 -24.73 11.76
C VAL A 33 4.52 -25.65 12.43
N VAL A 34 4.43 -25.79 13.75
CA VAL A 34 5.34 -26.61 14.55
C VAL A 34 4.56 -27.79 15.14
N GLU A 35 5.02 -29.00 14.86
CA GLU A 35 4.48 -30.26 15.40
C GLU A 35 5.63 -31.09 15.95
N ASP A 36 5.50 -31.60 17.18
CA ASP A 36 6.52 -32.40 17.87
C ASP A 36 7.93 -31.78 17.86
N GLY A 37 8.01 -30.45 17.97
CA GLY A 37 9.27 -29.69 17.97
C GLY A 37 9.94 -29.56 16.60
N LYS A 38 9.27 -29.98 15.51
CA LYS A 38 9.74 -29.79 14.13
C LYS A 38 8.88 -28.77 13.41
N THR A 39 9.52 -27.85 12.69
CA THR A 39 8.82 -26.96 11.76
C THR A 39 8.42 -27.74 10.52
N LEU A 40 7.12 -27.93 10.31
CA LEU A 40 6.57 -28.65 9.16
C LEU A 40 6.52 -27.76 7.92
N GLU A 41 6.12 -26.51 8.10
CA GLU A 41 5.85 -25.58 7.00
C GLU A 41 6.03 -24.14 7.45
N ASN A 42 6.62 -23.32 6.58
CA ASN A 42 6.58 -21.86 6.68
C ASN A 42 5.72 -21.32 5.54
N ARG A 43 4.78 -20.42 5.88
CA ARG A 43 3.94 -19.75 4.88
C ARG A 43 3.76 -18.28 5.25
N PHE A 44 3.67 -17.43 4.23
CA PHE A 44 3.20 -16.06 4.39
C PHE A 44 1.68 -16.05 4.46
N ILE A 45 1.13 -15.46 5.52
CA ILE A 45 -0.30 -15.30 5.75
C ILE A 45 -0.62 -13.81 5.63
N HIS A 46 -1.58 -13.46 4.77
CA HIS A 46 -2.14 -12.11 4.75
C HIS A 46 -2.95 -11.90 6.03
N ILE A 47 -2.63 -10.86 6.80
CA ILE A 47 -3.31 -10.56 8.08
C ILE A 47 -4.08 -9.23 8.05
N GLY A 48 -4.04 -8.51 6.94
CA GLY A 48 -4.80 -7.28 6.71
C GLY A 48 -4.10 -6.35 5.74
N ASP A 49 -4.63 -5.14 5.59
CA ASP A 49 -4.04 -4.07 4.79
C ASP A 49 -3.67 -2.88 5.67
N ILE A 50 -2.52 -2.27 5.41
CA ILE A 50 -2.06 -1.05 6.08
C ILE A 50 -2.16 0.13 5.11
N PRO A 51 -2.82 1.24 5.48
CA PRO A 51 -2.78 2.48 4.71
C PRO A 51 -1.36 2.99 4.53
N VAL A 52 -0.97 3.27 3.29
CA VAL A 52 0.35 3.80 2.98
C VAL A 52 0.27 5.32 2.91
N MET A 53 1.16 6.00 3.62
CA MET A 53 1.24 7.47 3.57
C MET A 53 1.86 7.90 2.23
N VAL A 54 1.25 8.88 1.56
CA VAL A 54 1.72 9.42 0.28
C VAL A 54 3.11 10.04 0.45
N LYS A 55 4.02 9.70 -0.48
CA LYS A 55 5.46 10.07 -0.48
C LYS A 55 6.29 9.54 0.72
N SER A 56 5.76 8.63 1.54
CA SER A 56 6.56 7.91 2.56
C SER A 56 7.51 6.88 1.95
N ASP A 57 8.40 6.27 2.77
CA ASP A 57 9.30 5.17 2.36
C ASP A 57 8.58 4.01 1.66
N ALA A 58 7.36 3.70 2.09
CA ALA A 58 6.56 2.61 1.52
C ALA A 58 5.78 3.01 0.27
N CYS A 59 5.73 4.30 -0.08
CA CYS A 59 4.99 4.79 -1.23
C CYS A 59 5.83 4.71 -2.50
N ILE A 60 5.25 4.20 -3.59
CA ILE A 60 5.92 4.07 -4.88
C ILE A 60 6.42 5.42 -5.43
N LEU A 61 5.73 6.52 -5.10
CA LEU A 61 6.03 7.86 -5.62
C LEU A 61 7.35 8.43 -5.06
N ARG A 62 7.86 7.92 -3.94
CA ARG A 62 9.07 8.46 -3.29
C ARG A 62 10.27 8.46 -4.20
N ASN A 63 10.41 7.45 -5.05
CA ASN A 63 11.56 7.25 -5.93
C ASN A 63 11.26 7.66 -7.38
N PHE A 64 10.12 8.29 -7.64
CA PHE A 64 9.77 8.72 -9.00
C PHE A 64 10.49 10.03 -9.32
N SER A 65 11.01 10.13 -10.54
CA SER A 65 11.46 11.41 -11.09
C SER A 65 10.26 12.31 -11.34
N GLU A 66 10.48 13.62 -11.45
CA GLU A 66 9.44 14.58 -11.78
C GLU A 66 8.66 14.20 -13.05
N GLN A 67 9.37 13.81 -14.11
CA GLN A 67 8.74 13.33 -15.34
C GLN A 67 7.82 12.13 -15.11
N LYS A 68 8.26 11.18 -14.27
CA LYS A 68 7.48 9.99 -13.95
C LYS A 68 6.27 10.32 -13.06
N LEU A 69 6.37 11.31 -12.18
CA LEU A 69 5.22 11.80 -11.41
C LEU A 69 4.15 12.38 -12.34
N ILE A 70 4.54 13.21 -13.30
CA ILE A 70 3.64 13.79 -14.31
C ILE A 70 2.94 12.68 -15.11
N GLU A 71 3.68 11.65 -15.55
CA GLU A 71 3.13 10.50 -16.27
C GLU A 71 2.08 9.72 -15.45
N HIS A 72 2.18 9.73 -14.12
CA HIS A 72 1.22 9.09 -13.21
C HIS A 72 0.17 10.07 -12.66
N ALA A 73 0.03 11.25 -13.28
CA ALA A 73 -0.90 12.30 -12.85
C ALA A 73 -0.70 12.77 -11.39
N GLU A 74 0.55 12.79 -10.93
CA GLU A 74 0.94 13.29 -9.61
C GLU A 74 1.71 14.62 -9.74
N ASP A 75 1.55 15.51 -8.75
CA ASP A 75 2.25 16.78 -8.69
C ASP A 75 3.62 16.62 -7.99
N SER A 76 4.69 17.11 -8.63
CA SER A 76 6.03 17.15 -8.04
C SER A 76 6.08 18.02 -6.78
N SER A 77 5.27 19.08 -6.73
CA SER A 77 5.17 20.04 -5.62
C SER A 77 4.29 19.57 -4.45
N ASP A 78 3.57 18.46 -4.59
CA ASP A 78 2.76 17.91 -3.50
C ASP A 78 3.65 17.55 -2.29
N PRO A 79 3.40 18.08 -1.07
CA PRO A 79 4.21 17.75 0.09
C PRO A 79 4.10 16.27 0.53
N GLY A 80 3.02 15.56 0.19
CA GLY A 80 2.70 14.25 0.74
C GLY A 80 2.38 14.31 2.24
N GLY A 81 2.56 13.19 2.95
CA GLY A 81 2.35 13.14 4.40
C GLY A 81 0.90 12.87 4.85
N TYR A 82 0.01 12.54 3.93
CA TYR A 82 -1.38 12.19 4.18
C TYR A 82 -1.71 10.77 3.68
N PHE A 83 -2.90 10.29 3.99
CA PHE A 83 -3.41 8.99 3.57
C PHE A 83 -4.59 9.17 2.61
N ILE A 84 -4.79 8.21 1.70
CA ILE A 84 -5.99 8.16 0.84
C ILE A 84 -6.86 7.01 1.35
N ILE A 85 -8.00 7.35 1.93
CA ILE A 85 -8.96 6.40 2.51
C ILE A 85 -10.28 6.53 1.77
N ASN A 86 -10.71 5.45 1.11
CA ASN A 86 -11.92 5.42 0.27
C ASN A 86 -11.93 6.58 -0.75
N GLY A 87 -10.81 6.78 -1.45
CA GLY A 87 -10.62 7.86 -2.41
C GLY A 87 -10.41 9.27 -1.84
N SER A 88 -10.63 9.48 -0.54
CA SER A 88 -10.50 10.78 0.11
C SER A 88 -9.16 10.95 0.82
N GLU A 89 -8.55 12.12 0.66
CA GLU A 89 -7.32 12.48 1.38
C GLU A 89 -7.61 12.81 2.85
N ARG A 90 -6.83 12.22 3.75
CA ARG A 90 -6.97 12.37 5.20
C ARG A 90 -5.62 12.59 5.86
N VAL A 91 -5.56 13.63 6.68
CA VAL A 91 -4.40 13.98 7.51
C VAL A 91 -4.72 13.65 8.96
N ILE A 92 -3.76 13.09 9.68
CA ILE A 92 -3.83 12.93 11.13
C ILE A 92 -3.26 14.22 11.74
N VAL A 93 -4.08 14.90 12.54
CA VAL A 93 -3.67 16.10 13.30
C VAL A 93 -3.71 15.73 14.78
N GLY A 94 -2.63 16.01 15.50
CA GLY A 94 -2.47 15.76 16.93
C GLY A 94 -2.24 17.03 17.70
#